data_AF-A0A9J6EHJ7-F1
#
_entry.id   AF-A0A9J6EHJ7-F1
#
_cell.length_a   1.000
_cell.length_b   1.000
_cell.length_c   1.000
_cell.angle_alpha   90.00
_cell.angle_beta   90.00
_cell.angle_gamma   90.00
#
_symmetry.space_group_name_H-M   'P 1'
#
loop_
_entity.id
_entity.type
_entity.pdbx_description
1 polymer ?
#
loop_
_entity_poly.entity_id
_entity_poly.type
_entity_poly.pdbx_seq_one_letter_code
_entity_poly.pdbx_strand_id
1 'polypeptide(L)' 'MPPRTFDTLLELLRPAISKQDTNYRPAISAHDCLAMTIRFLATGETQRDVAVNFLAGRSTVSSILSEASEALWLVL' A
#
# COMPACT_ATOMS: atom_id res chain seq x y z
N MET A 1 -12.72 8.92 5.11
CA MET A 1 -12.14 10.02 4.31
C MET A 1 -13.18 10.49 3.30
N PRO A 2 -13.33 11.80 3.04
CA PRO A 2 -14.02 12.22 1.82
C PRO A 2 -13.29 11.58 0.62
N PRO A 3 -13.99 10.98 -0.36
CA PRO A 3 -13.38 10.17 -1.43
C PRO A 3 -12.18 10.86 -2.11
N ARG A 4 -12.28 12.18 -2.25
CA ARG A 4 -11.27 13.05 -2.87
C ARG A 4 -9.89 12.93 -2.23
N THR A 5 -9.77 12.79 -0.91
CA THR A 5 -8.46 12.78 -0.25
C THR A 5 -7.68 11.51 -0.55
N PHE A 6 -8.35 10.37 -0.62
CA PHE A 6 -7.71 9.11 -0.97
C PHE A 6 -7.23 9.13 -2.42
N ASP A 7 -8.08 9.57 -3.34
CA ASP A 7 -7.73 9.65 -4.77
C ASP A 7 -6.57 10.62 -5.02
N THR A 8 -6.55 11.77 -4.33
CA THR A 8 -5.43 12.72 -4.41
C THR A 8 -4.12 12.12 -3.89
N LEU A 9 -4.15 11.42 -2.75
CA LEU A 9 -2.97 10.71 -2.24
C LEU A 9 -2.52 9.61 -3.20
N LEU A 10 -3.46 8.88 -3.79
CA LEU A 10 -3.17 7.82 -4.75
C LEU A 10 -2.48 8.37 -5.99
N GLU A 11 -2.93 9.50 -6.54
CA GLU A 11 -2.30 10.17 -7.67
C GLU A 11 -0.84 10.57 -7.35
N LEU A 12 -0.59 11.11 -6.16
CA LEU A 12 0.74 11.53 -5.72
C LEU A 12 1.69 10.35 -5.49
N LEU A 13 1.18 9.27 -4.91
CA LEU A 13 1.98 8.10 -4.51
C LEU A 13 2.12 7.06 -5.62
N ARG A 14 1.24 7.10 -6.63
CA ARG A 14 1.23 6.18 -7.78
C ARG A 14 2.62 5.90 -8.38
N PRO A 15 3.47 6.90 -8.68
CA PRO A 15 4.79 6.63 -9.25
C PRO A 15 5.73 5.86 -8.31
N ALA A 16 5.52 5.92 -6.99
CA ALA A 16 6.35 5.22 -6.01
C ALA A 16 5.84 3.80 -5.69
N ILE A 17 4.52 3.60 -5.65
CA ILE A 17 3.92 2.33 -5.17
C ILE A 17 3.36 1.44 -6.29
N SER A 18 3.35 1.91 -7.54
CA SER A 18 2.89 1.10 -8.68
C SER A 18 3.95 0.10 -9.11
N LYS A 19 3.61 -1.19 -9.12
CA LYS A 19 4.49 -2.26 -9.60
C LYS A 19 4.06 -2.75 -10.98
N GLN A 20 5.01 -3.30 -11.73
CA GLN A 20 4.74 -3.89 -13.05
C GLN A 20 4.16 -5.29 -12.91
N ASP A 21 3.21 -5.62 -13.79
CA ASP A 21 2.69 -6.98 -13.92
C ASP A 21 3.79 -7.94 -14.40
N THR A 22 3.71 -9.18 -13.93
CA THR A 22 4.60 -10.25 -14.37
C THR A 22 3.81 -11.33 -15.10
N ASN A 23 4.50 -12.18 -15.87
CA ASN A 23 3.88 -13.34 -16.53
C ASN A 23 3.29 -14.38 -15.57
N TYR A 24 3.59 -14.30 -14.26
CA TYR A 24 3.11 -15.24 -13.26
C TYR A 24 1.86 -14.75 -12.54
N ARG A 25 1.86 -13.48 -12.10
CA ARG A 25 0.74 -12.88 -11.35
C ARG A 25 0.67 -11.38 -11.64
N PRO A 26 -0.55 -10.80 -11.71
CA PRO A 26 -0.71 -9.35 -11.69
C PRO A 26 -0.13 -8.74 -10.40
N ALA A 27 0.44 -7.55 -10.54
CA ALA A 27 0.90 -6.76 -9.44
C ALA A 27 -0.27 -6.38 -8.52
N ILE A 28 0.04 -6.20 -7.24
CA ILE A 28 -0.92 -5.57 -6.32
C ILE A 28 -1.07 -4.12 -6.78
N SER A 29 -2.31 -3.69 -6.98
CA SER A 29 -2.59 -2.36 -7.51
C SER A 29 -2.10 -1.27 -6.56
N ALA A 30 -1.70 -0.11 -7.10
CA ALA A 30 -1.32 1.05 -6.28
C ALA A 30 -2.43 1.44 -5.29
N HIS A 31 -3.69 1.28 -5.71
CA HIS A 31 -4.87 1.50 -4.87
C HIS A 31 -4.87 0.57 -3.64
N ASP A 32 -4.67 -0.73 -3.86
CA ASP A 32 -4.69 -1.71 -2.77
C ASP A 32 -3.47 -1.58 -1.85
N CYS A 33 -2.30 -1.24 -2.41
CA CYS A 33 -1.10 -0.90 -1.64
C CYS A 33 -1.36 0.29 -0.70
N LEU A 34 -1.98 1.35 -1.21
CA LEU A 34 -2.30 2.54 -0.41
C LEU A 34 -3.35 2.21 0.67
N ALA A 35 -4.42 1.48 0.30
CA ALA A 35 -5.46 1.06 1.23
C ALA A 35 -4.89 0.19 2.37
N MET A 36 -3.98 -0.73 2.04
CA MET A 36 -3.27 -1.57 3.01
C MET A 36 -2.43 -0.73 3.97
N THR A 37 -1.68 0.22 3.44
CA THR A 37 -0.80 1.09 4.23
C THR A 37 -1.59 2.00 5.17
N ILE A 38 -2.63 2.67 4.66
CA ILE A 38 -3.48 3.53 5.50
C ILE A 38 -4.16 2.71 6.59
N ARG A 39 -4.65 1.50 6.27
CA ARG A 39 -5.27 0.62 7.27
C ARG A 39 -4.28 0.27 8.37
N PHE A 40 -3.06 -0.16 8.02
CA PHE A 40 -1.99 -0.46 8.97
C PHE A 40 -1.67 0.74 9.88
N LEU A 41 -1.50 1.93 9.30
CA LEU A 41 -1.20 3.16 10.05
C LEU A 41 -2.36 3.60 10.96
N ALA A 42 -3.61 3.37 10.54
CA ALA A 42 -4.79 3.77 11.30
C ALA A 42 -5.15 2.80 12.43
N THR A 43 -4.91 1.49 12.26
CA THR A 43 -5.29 0.47 13.25
C THR A 43 -4.16 0.09 14.20
N GLY A 44 -2.90 0.28 13.81
CA GLY A 44 -1.74 -0.18 14.58
C GLY A 44 -1.63 -1.72 14.65
N GLU A 45 -2.25 -2.43 13.71
CA GLU A 45 -2.14 -3.89 13.57
C GLU A 45 -0.68 -4.31 13.29
N THR A 46 -0.34 -5.58 13.55
CA THR A 46 0.99 -6.07 13.15
C THR A 46 1.04 -6.34 11.65
N GLN A 47 2.23 -6.31 11.03
CA GLN A 47 2.38 -6.68 9.61
C GLN A 47 1.89 -8.11 9.32
N ARG A 48 1.91 -8.99 10.32
CA ARG A 48 1.40 -10.36 10.21
C ARG A 48 -0.13 -10.38 10.09
N ASP A 49 -0.82 -9.53 10.83
CA ASP A 49 -2.29 -9.44 10.78
C ASP A 49 -2.73 -8.84 9.44
N VAL A 50 -2.03 -7.80 8.98
CA VAL A 50 -2.25 -7.20 7.65
C VAL A 50 -2.04 -8.24 6.53
N ALA A 51 -0.99 -9.05 6.60
CA ALA A 51 -0.75 -10.12 5.63
C ALA A 51 -1.91 -11.12 5.55
N VAL A 52 -2.51 -11.48 6.68
CA VAL A 52 -3.70 -12.35 6.71
C VAL A 52 -4.93 -11.62 6.15
N ASN A 53 -5.15 -10.36 6.54
CA ASN A 53 -6.31 -9.56 6.13
C ASN A 53 -6.33 -9.28 4.62
N PHE A 54 -5.16 -9.12 3.99
CA PHE A 54 -5.02 -8.80 2.57
C PHE A 54 -4.60 -10.00 1.71
N LEU A 55 -4.52 -11.20 2.29
CA LEU A 55 -4.12 -12.44 1.60
C LEU A 55 -2.79 -12.29 0.83
N ALA A 56 -1.83 -11.60 1.45
CA ALA A 56 -0.54 -11.27 0.87
C ALA A 56 0.61 -11.90 1.66
N GLY A 57 1.72 -12.20 1.00
CA GLY A 57 2.92 -12.73 1.65
C GLY A 57 3.49 -11.70 2.64
N ARG A 58 4.04 -12.16 3.78
CA ARG A 58 4.60 -11.27 4.80
C ARG A 58 5.72 -10.37 4.26
N SER A 59 6.60 -10.93 3.42
CA SER A 59 7.65 -10.16 2.75
C SER A 59 7.06 -9.10 1.83
N THR A 60 6.03 -9.46 1.05
CA THR A 60 5.32 -8.53 0.16
C THR A 60 4.68 -7.38 0.94
N VAL A 61 3.98 -7.68 2.04
CA VAL A 61 3.39 -6.65 2.92
C VAL A 61 4.47 -5.77 3.51
N SER A 62 5.57 -6.36 4.02
CA SER A 62 6.67 -5.59 4.60
C SER A 62 7.27 -4.60 3.60
N SER A 63 7.54 -5.05 2.36
CA SER A 63 8.03 -4.19 1.29
C SER A 63 7.03 -3.09 0.93
N ILE A 64 5.75 -3.42 0.76
CA ILE A 64 4.71 -2.43 0.43
C ILE A 64 4.60 -1.38 1.53
N LEU A 65 4.52 -1.80 2.79
CA LEU A 65 4.39 -0.87 3.91
C LEU A 65 5.61 0.04 4.03
N SER A 66 6.83 -0.49 3.81
CA SER A 66 8.06 0.31 3.81
C SER A 66 8.06 1.34 2.68
N GLU A 67 7.86 0.90 1.43
CA GLU A 67 7.88 1.76 0.24
C GLU A 67 6.78 2.84 0.32
N ALA A 68 5.56 2.47 0.70
CA ALA A 68 4.43 3.38 0.76
C ALA A 68 4.52 4.36 1.95
N SER A 69 5.04 3.93 3.10
CA SER A 69 5.23 4.85 4.25
C SER A 69 6.35 5.86 4.00
N GLU A 70 7.44 5.45 3.35
CA GLU A 70 8.50 6.36 2.90
C GLU A 70 7.96 7.37 1.88
N ALA A 71 7.22 6.89 0.88
CA ALA A 71 6.60 7.77 -0.12
C ALA A 71 5.61 8.75 0.52
N LEU A 72 4.81 8.32 1.50
CA LEU A 72 3.93 9.20 2.27
C LEU A 72 4.71 10.30 3.01
N TRP A 73 5.82 9.93 3.66
CA TRP A 73 6.67 10.87 4.40
C TRP A 73 7.37 11.89 3.50
N LEU A 74 7.66 11.55 2.24
CA LEU A 74 8.30 12.47 1.29
C LEU A 74 7.30 13.46 0.65
N VAL A 75 6.03 13.09 0.58
CA VAL A 75 4.98 13.88 -0.08
C VAL A 75 4.26 14.81 0.90
N LEU A 76 4.14 14.42 2.18
CA LEU A 76 3.46 15.16 3.25
C LEU A 76 4.44 15.85 4.18
#